data_AF-A0A497T025-F1
#
_entry.id   AF-A0A497T025-F1
#
_cell.length_a   1.000
_cell.length_b   1.000
_cell.length_c   1.000
_cell.angle_alpha   90.00
_cell.angle_beta   90.00
_cell.angle_gamma   90.00
#
_symmetry.space_group_name_H-M   'P 1'
#
loop_
_entity.id
_entity.type
_entity.pdbx_description
1 polymer ?
#
loop_
_entity_poly.entity_id
_entity_poly.type
_entity_poly.pdbx_seq_one_letter_code
_entity_poly.pdbx_strand_id
1 'polypeptide(L)'
;MKEEYLDKICYKKALDFFNQLISQNNFPYDLDEINEIKEEAISLIKTDLYYSKKEKELISNHLRNFFREYKANLLDYHKTYV
;
A
#
# COMPACT_ATOMS: atom_id res chain seq x y z
N MET A 1 12.31 -21.84 -4.65
CA MET A 1 11.29 -21.67 -5.71
C MET A 1 9.87 -21.36 -5.21
N LYS A 2 9.43 -21.78 -4.01
CA LYS A 2 8.07 -21.48 -3.51
C LYS A 2 7.88 -20.04 -2.98
N GLU A 3 8.92 -19.44 -2.41
CA GLU A 3 8.78 -18.13 -1.74
C GLU A 3 8.73 -16.94 -2.69
N GLU A 4 9.59 -16.92 -3.71
CA GLU A 4 9.60 -15.85 -4.72
C GLU A 4 8.28 -15.78 -5.50
N TYR A 5 7.65 -16.93 -5.73
CA TYR A 5 6.34 -16.98 -6.38
C TYR A 5 5.23 -16.44 -5.48
N LEU A 6 5.24 -16.80 -4.19
CA LEU A 6 4.31 -16.25 -3.21
C LEU A 6 4.47 -14.73 -3.09
N ASP A 7 5.72 -14.25 -3.04
CA ASP A 7 6.01 -12.83 -2.98
C ASP A 7 5.44 -12.06 -4.17
N LYS A 8 5.61 -12.58 -5.41
CA LYS A 8 5.01 -11.98 -6.61
C LYS A 8 3.48 -11.93 -6.56
N ILE A 9 2.82 -12.96 -6.02
CA ILE A 9 1.36 -12.97 -5.83
C ILE A 9 0.95 -11.91 -4.80
N CYS A 10 1.64 -11.87 -3.66
CA CYS A 10 1.38 -10.90 -2.59
C CYS A 10 1.63 -9.46 -3.07
N TYR A 11 2.67 -9.23 -3.87
CA TYR A 11 2.97 -7.96 -4.51
C TYR A 11 1.80 -7.49 -5.38
N LYS A 12 1.31 -8.36 -6.28
CA LYS A 12 0.20 -8.01 -7.16
C LYS A 12 -1.07 -7.68 -6.37
N LYS A 13 -1.39 -8.48 -5.34
CA LYS A 13 -2.52 -8.21 -4.44
C LYS A 13 -2.38 -6.87 -3.72
N ALA A 14 -1.20 -6.58 -3.19
CA ALA A 14 -0.92 -5.32 -2.53
C ALA A 14 -1.08 -4.13 -3.50
N LEU A 15 -0.65 -4.28 -4.76
CA LEU A 15 -0.77 -3.25 -5.78
C LEU A 15 -2.23 -2.99 -6.16
N ASP A 16 -3.00 -4.06 -6.40
CA ASP A 16 -4.43 -3.95 -6.71
C ASP A 16 -5.19 -3.24 -5.57
N PHE A 17 -4.88 -3.63 -4.32
CA PHE A 17 -5.48 -3.03 -3.13
C PHE A 17 -5.08 -1.56 -2.95
N PHE A 18 -3.80 -1.24 -3.14
CA PHE A 18 -3.30 0.13 -3.09
C PHE A 18 -4.00 1.02 -4.13
N ASN A 19 -4.07 0.58 -5.39
CA ASN A 19 -4.72 1.32 -6.46
C ASN A 19 -6.20 1.57 -6.18
N GLN A 20 -6.90 0.57 -5.63
CA GLN A 20 -8.28 0.70 -5.22
C GLN A 20 -8.44 1.79 -4.15
N LEU A 21 -7.63 1.74 -3.08
CA LEU A 21 -7.72 2.71 -1.98
C LEU A 21 -7.40 4.13 -2.42
N ILE A 22 -6.33 4.32 -3.20
CA ILE A 22 -5.96 5.64 -3.73
C ILE A 22 -7.06 6.18 -4.64
N SER A 23 -7.63 5.35 -5.50
CA SER A 23 -8.72 5.76 -6.38
C SER A 23 -10.01 6.09 -5.60
N GLN A 24 -10.34 5.33 -4.56
CA GLN A 24 -11.52 5.57 -3.71
C GLN A 24 -11.42 6.88 -2.93
N ASN A 25 -10.19 7.27 -2.55
CA ASN A 25 -9.89 8.54 -1.89
C ASN A 25 -9.52 9.66 -2.89
N ASN A 26 -9.92 9.54 -4.16
CA ASN A 26 -9.71 10.55 -5.20
C ASN A 26 -8.26 11.03 -5.36
N PHE A 27 -7.29 10.13 -5.22
CA PHE A 27 -5.85 10.44 -5.31
C PHE A 27 -5.44 11.50 -4.27
N PRO A 28 -5.37 11.14 -2.98
CA PRO A 28 -5.12 12.09 -1.90
C PRO A 28 -3.75 12.76 -2.05
N TYR A 29 -3.72 14.08 -1.88
CA TYR A 29 -2.50 14.89 -1.96
C TYR A 29 -1.96 15.30 -0.58
N ASP A 30 -2.79 15.19 0.46
CA ASP A 30 -2.41 15.52 1.83
C ASP A 30 -1.61 14.38 2.49
N LEU A 31 -0.50 14.71 3.14
CA LEU A 31 0.39 13.69 3.71
C LEU A 31 -0.21 12.97 4.92
N ASP A 32 -1.06 13.64 5.69
CA ASP A 32 -1.73 13.07 6.85
C ASP A 32 -2.86 12.16 6.41
N GLU A 33 -3.66 12.57 5.43
CA GLU A 33 -4.67 11.72 4.77
C GLU A 33 -4.05 10.42 4.24
N ILE A 34 -2.90 10.49 3.56
CA ILE A 34 -2.19 9.29 3.08
C ILE A 34 -1.69 8.42 4.24
N ASN A 35 -1.31 9.01 5.37
CA ASN A 35 -0.95 8.23 6.56
C ASN A 35 -2.16 7.47 7.11
N GLU A 36 -3.32 8.12 7.19
CA GLU A 36 -4.56 7.52 7.67
C GLU A 36 -4.99 6.34 6.78
N ILE A 37 -5.03 6.55 5.46
CA ILE A 37 -5.36 5.51 4.49
C ILE A 37 -4.39 4.33 4.59
N LYS A 38 -3.09 4.59 4.77
CA LYS A 38 -2.07 3.55 4.96
C LYS A 38 -2.34 2.74 6.23
N GLU A 39 -2.64 3.38 7.36
CA GLU A 39 -2.95 2.66 8.60
C GLU A 39 -4.24 1.84 8.49
N GLU A 40 -5.27 2.38 7.84
CA GLU A 40 -6.51 1.65 7.53
C GLU A 40 -6.24 0.42 6.68
N ALA A 41 -5.48 0.58 5.58
CA ALA A 41 -5.11 -0.50 4.68
C ALA A 41 -4.41 -1.66 5.42
N ILE A 42 -3.46 -1.33 6.30
CA ILE A 42 -2.71 -2.32 7.08
C ILE A 42 -3.61 -2.99 8.13
N SER A 43 -4.54 -2.25 8.73
CA SER A 43 -5.52 -2.80 9.67
C SER A 43 -6.41 -3.83 8.99
N LEU A 44 -6.96 -3.50 7.82
CA LEU A 44 -7.82 -4.39 7.03
C LEU A 44 -7.14 -5.72 6.70
N ILE A 45 -5.90 -5.67 6.18
CA ILE A 45 -5.12 -6.88 5.86
C ILE A 45 -4.84 -7.74 7.11
N LYS A 46 -4.56 -7.12 8.26
CA LYS A 46 -4.32 -7.85 9.51
C LYS A 46 -5.57 -8.59 9.98
N THR A 47 -6.75 -7.97 9.84
CA THR A 47 -8.04 -8.54 10.27
C THR A 47 -8.63 -9.55 9.28
N ASP A 48 -8.18 -9.55 8.02
CA ASP A 48 -8.69 -10.44 6.98
C ASP A 48 -8.50 -11.93 7.35
N LEU A 49 -9.55 -12.74 7.24
CA LEU A 49 -9.50 -14.16 7.64
C LEU A 49 -8.99 -15.10 6.53
N TYR A 50 -8.90 -14.63 5.29
CA TYR A 50 -8.55 -15.43 4.12
C TYR A 50 -7.05 -15.55 3.90
N TYR A 51 -6.27 -14.56 4.34
CA TYR A 51 -4.82 -14.58 4.19
C TYR A 51 -4.12 -15.34 5.33
N SER A 52 -3.15 -16.17 4.96
CA SER A 52 -2.22 -16.74 5.94
C SER A 52 -1.37 -15.66 6.58
N LYS A 53 -0.79 -15.95 7.75
CA LYS A 53 0.12 -15.02 8.45
C LYS A 53 1.24 -14.49 7.55
N LYS A 54 1.83 -15.36 6.71
CA LYS A 54 2.92 -15.01 5.80
C LYS A 54 2.44 -14.10 4.67
N GLU A 55 1.26 -14.37 4.09
CA GLU A 55 0.67 -13.49 3.07
C GLU A 55 0.36 -12.12 3.63
N LYS A 56 -0.22 -12.05 4.84
CA LYS A 56 -0.50 -10.77 5.52
C LYS A 56 0.76 -9.95 5.70
N GLU A 57 1.85 -10.58 6.11
CA GLU A 57 3.13 -9.92 6.31
C GLU A 57 3.70 -9.38 4.98
N LEU A 58 3.71 -10.20 3.93
CA LEU A 58 4.20 -9.80 2.61
C LEU A 58 3.36 -8.68 2.00
N ILE A 59 2.02 -8.82 2.01
CA ILE A 59 1.10 -7.79 1.50
C ILE A 59 1.29 -6.49 2.28
N SER A 60 1.38 -6.55 3.61
CA SER A 60 1.60 -5.36 4.45
C SER A 60 2.92 -4.67 4.13
N ASN A 61 3.99 -5.43 3.88
CA ASN A 61 5.29 -4.87 3.52
C ASN A 61 5.27 -4.18 2.16
N HIS A 62 4.63 -4.80 1.16
CA HIS A 62 4.45 -4.20 -0.16
C HIS A 62 3.61 -2.92 -0.09
N LEU A 63 2.49 -2.93 0.65
CA LEU A 63 1.68 -1.73 0.88
C LEU A 63 2.49 -0.58 1.49
N ARG A 64 3.29 -0.85 2.53
CA ARG A 64 4.17 0.17 3.13
C ARG A 64 5.13 0.78 2.11
N ASN A 65 5.69 -0.04 1.23
CA ASN A 65 6.59 0.43 0.18
C ASN A 65 5.85 1.32 -0.83
N PHE A 66 4.67 0.91 -1.30
CA PHE A 66 3.86 1.72 -2.22
C PHE A 66 3.47 3.07 -1.62
N PHE A 67 2.99 3.10 -0.37
CA PHE A 67 2.68 4.36 0.30
C PHE A 67 3.91 5.25 0.52
N ARG A 68 5.09 4.66 0.79
CA ARG A 68 6.34 5.40 0.90
C ARG A 68 6.73 6.04 -0.44
N GLU A 69 6.65 5.29 -1.54
CA GLU A 69 6.95 5.79 -2.87
C GLU A 69 5.96 6.86 -3.32
N TYR A 70 4.66 6.66 -3.04
CA TYR A 70 3.62 7.64 -3.33
C TYR A 70 3.87 8.97 -2.60
N LYS A 71 4.20 8.92 -1.31
CA LYS A 71 4.58 10.11 -0.53
C LYS A 71 5.82 10.79 -1.08
N ALA A 72 6.85 10.03 -1.46
CA ALA A 72 8.07 10.59 -2.05
C ALA A 72 7.77 11.34 -3.35
N ASN A 73 6.94 10.77 -4.22
CA ASN A 73 6.52 11.39 -5.47
C ASN A 73 5.73 12.68 -5.23
N LEU A 74 4.84 12.71 -4.24
CA LEU A 74 4.10 13.92 -3.87
C LEU A 74 5.01 15.01 -3.32
N LEU A 75 5.96 14.66 -2.44
CA LEU A 75 6.93 15.60 -1.92
C LEU A 75 7.78 16.23 -3.03
N ASP A 76 8.22 15.44 -4.01
CA ASP A 76 8.96 15.97 -5.15
C ASP A 76 8.08 16.82 -6.08
N TYR A 77 6.81 16.48 -6.26
CA TYR A 77 5.85 17.33 -6.96
C TYR A 77 5.69 18.68 -6.26
N HIS A 78 5.49 18.69 -4.94
CA HIS A 78 5.40 19.92 -4.16
C HIS A 78 6.66 20.77 -4.28
N LYS A 79 7.87 20.19 -4.20
CA LYS A 79 9.12 20.95 -4.36
C LYS A 79 9.28 21.55 -5.77
N THR A 80 8.70 20.93 -6.78
CA THR A 80 8.90 21.32 -8.18
C THR A 80 7.90 22.36 -8.66
N TYR A 81 6.68 22.33 -8.14
CA TYR A 81 5.55 23.09 -8.69
C TYR A 81 4.81 23.99 -7.68
N VAL A 82 5.22 24.01 -6.41
CA VAL A 82 4.70 24.92 -5.36
C VAL A 82 5.83 25.83 -4.88
#